data_AF-A0A972W5L2-F1
#
_entry.id   AF-A0A972W5L2-F1
#
_cell.length_a   1.000
_cell.length_b   1.000
_cell.length_c   1.000
_cell.angle_alpha   90.00
_cell.angle_beta   90.00
_cell.angle_gamma   90.00
#
_symmetry.space_group_name_H-M   'P 1'
#
loop_
_entity.id
_entity.type
_entity.pdbx_description
1 polymer ?
#
loop_
_entity_poly.entity_id
_entity_poly.type
_entity_poly.pdbx_seq_one_letter_code
_entity_poly.pdbx_strand_id
1 'polypeptide(L)'
;MALLLTDEQVRGLLTIDDLIVAMEEAYAELAAGRGIYRVRTDMIAATDRPDDIFALKSMDGVIPKFGVGTIRVNSDTLRYRRDGDRLRRDRVPADGEGRYVGFVMVFSTETGELLMVYPDGAQ
;
A
#
# COMPACT_ATOMS: atom_id res chain seq x y z
N MET A 1 12.03 11.41 15.14
CA MET A 1 12.06 11.97 13.76
C MET A 1 11.85 10.80 12.81
N ALA A 2 10.83 10.85 11.95
CA ALA A 2 10.49 9.74 11.06
C ALA A 2 11.47 9.60 9.89
N LEU A 3 11.77 8.38 9.47
CA LEU A 3 12.57 8.09 8.28
C LEU A 3 11.71 8.21 7.01
N LEU A 4 12.21 8.87 5.98
CA LEU A 4 11.62 8.83 4.64
C LEU A 4 12.54 8.02 3.74
N LEU A 5 12.08 6.86 3.27
CA LEU A 5 12.86 6.00 2.40
C LEU A 5 12.50 6.20 0.93
N THR A 6 13.48 6.03 0.06
CA THR A 6 13.28 5.94 -1.39
C THR A 6 13.04 4.48 -1.81
N ASP A 7 12.52 4.29 -3.02
CA ASP A 7 12.32 2.94 -3.59
C ASP A 7 13.64 2.17 -3.70
N GLU A 8 14.74 2.84 -4.09
CA GLU A 8 16.09 2.26 -4.13
C GLU A 8 16.55 1.80 -2.74
N GLN A 9 16.31 2.59 -1.71
CA GLN A 9 16.64 2.21 -0.34
C GLN A 9 15.85 0.98 0.09
N VAL A 10 14.55 0.89 -0.23
CA VAL A 10 13.69 -0.23 0.17
C VAL A 10 14.09 -1.54 -0.52
N ARG A 11 14.44 -1.51 -1.81
CA ARG A 11 14.75 -2.73 -2.62
C ARG A 11 15.86 -3.61 -2.03
N GLY A 12 16.77 -3.04 -1.25
CA GLY A 12 17.89 -3.77 -0.65
C GLY A 12 17.71 -4.16 0.82
N LEU A 13 16.59 -3.83 1.47
CA LEU A 13 16.44 -4.00 2.92
C LEU A 13 15.94 -5.38 3.35
N LEU A 14 15.14 -6.04 2.51
CA LEU A 14 14.44 -7.27 2.88
C LEU A 14 14.63 -8.33 1.79
N THR A 15 14.89 -9.56 2.21
CA THR A 15 14.87 -10.72 1.33
C THR A 15 13.48 -11.34 1.27
N ILE A 16 13.22 -12.19 0.27
CA ILE A 16 11.96 -12.94 0.18
C ILE A 16 11.78 -13.85 1.41
N ASP A 17 12.85 -14.43 1.94
CA ASP A 17 12.79 -15.29 3.12
C ASP A 17 12.34 -14.51 4.36
N ASP A 18 12.87 -13.29 4.55
CA ASP A 18 12.43 -12.39 5.63
C ASP A 18 10.92 -12.08 5.53
N LEU A 19 10.44 -11.82 4.30
CA LEU A 19 9.03 -11.51 4.04
C LEU A 19 8.12 -12.70 4.31
N ILE A 20 8.52 -13.91 3.92
CA ILE A 20 7.75 -15.13 4.15
C ILE A 20 7.59 -15.38 5.65
N VAL A 21 8.68 -15.28 6.41
CA VAL A 21 8.65 -15.45 7.88
C VAL A 21 7.75 -14.41 8.52
N ALA A 22 7.90 -13.12 8.17
CA ALA A 22 7.07 -12.06 8.71
C ALA A 22 5.57 -12.26 8.38
N MET A 23 5.26 -12.72 7.16
CA MET A 23 3.89 -13.01 6.76
C MET A 23 3.29 -14.19 7.51
N GLU A 24 4.03 -15.29 7.69
CA GLU A 24 3.56 -16.46 8.43
C GLU A 24 3.20 -16.08 9.87
N GLU A 25 4.08 -15.32 10.53
CA GLU A 25 3.81 -14.81 11.87
C GLU A 25 2.60 -13.86 11.90
N ALA A 26 2.47 -12.96 10.92
CA ALA A 26 1.34 -12.06 10.83
C ALA A 26 0.00 -12.80 10.72
N TYR A 27 -0.06 -13.82 9.86
CA TYR A 27 -1.26 -14.64 9.70
C TYR A 27 -1.56 -15.49 10.94
N ALA A 28 -0.54 -16.01 11.62
CA ALA A 28 -0.74 -16.72 12.89
C ALA A 28 -1.32 -15.81 13.98
N GLU A 29 -0.81 -14.59 14.12
CA GLU A 29 -1.35 -13.58 15.05
C GLU A 29 -2.79 -13.20 14.69
N LEU A 30 -3.09 -13.06 13.40
CA LEU A 30 -4.44 -12.78 12.93
C LEU A 30 -5.41 -13.94 13.25
N ALA A 31 -5.00 -15.18 12.97
CA ALA A 31 -5.80 -16.37 13.26
C ALA A 31 -6.08 -16.53 14.76
N ALA A 32 -5.14 -16.09 15.60
CA ALA A 32 -5.29 -16.07 17.05
C ALA A 32 -6.06 -14.85 17.59
N GLY A 33 -6.59 -13.97 16.73
CA GLY A 33 -7.37 -12.79 17.11
C GLY A 33 -6.55 -11.64 17.69
N ARG A 34 -5.21 -11.66 17.54
CA ARG A 34 -4.30 -10.61 18.03
C ARG A 34 -3.87 -9.63 16.93
N GLY A 35 -3.97 -10.03 15.66
CA GLY A 35 -3.84 -9.14 14.52
C GLY A 35 -5.12 -8.35 14.27
N ILE A 36 -4.98 -7.06 13.98
CA ILE A 36 -6.10 -6.15 13.69
C ILE A 36 -5.87 -5.58 12.30
N TYR A 37 -6.91 -5.55 11.47
CA TYR A 37 -6.84 -4.86 10.19
C TYR A 37 -8.18 -4.19 9.87
N ARG A 38 -8.13 -3.10 9.12
CA ARG A 38 -9.34 -2.49 8.55
C ARG A 38 -9.55 -3.03 7.14
N VAL A 39 -10.80 -3.30 6.80
CA VAL A 39 -11.18 -3.61 5.41
C VAL A 39 -10.73 -2.46 4.52
N ARG A 40 -10.08 -2.80 3.40
CA ARG A 40 -9.65 -1.80 2.41
C ARG A 40 -10.81 -0.87 2.07
N THR A 41 -10.55 0.43 2.15
CA THR A 41 -11.51 1.46 1.76
C THR A 41 -10.99 2.18 0.52
N ASP A 42 -11.85 2.27 -0.49
CA ASP A 42 -11.57 2.94 -1.76
C ASP A 42 -12.45 4.19 -1.82
N MET A 43 -11.83 5.37 -1.94
CA MET A 43 -12.50 6.62 -2.24
C MET A 43 -12.39 6.87 -3.74
N ILE A 44 -13.52 6.86 -4.44
CA ILE A 44 -13.57 6.98 -5.90
C ILE A 44 -14.12 8.36 -6.27
N ALA A 45 -13.43 9.03 -7.18
CA ALA A 45 -13.85 10.31 -7.74
C ALA A 45 -13.72 10.32 -9.26
N ALA A 46 -14.54 11.14 -9.91
CA ALA A 46 -14.37 11.44 -11.33
C ALA A 46 -13.08 12.25 -11.55
N THR A 47 -12.49 12.10 -12.73
CA THR A 47 -11.40 12.96 -13.21
C THR A 47 -11.91 13.89 -14.30
N ASP A 48 -11.03 14.73 -14.86
CA ASP A 48 -11.31 15.55 -16.03
C ASP A 48 -11.43 14.73 -17.33
N ARG A 49 -10.93 13.50 -17.34
CA ARG A 49 -10.98 12.57 -18.46
C ARG A 49 -12.19 11.64 -18.32
N PRO A 50 -13.11 11.60 -19.30
CA PRO A 50 -14.37 10.85 -19.19
C PRO A 50 -14.21 9.35 -18.88
N ASP A 51 -13.13 8.73 -19.35
CA ASP A 51 -12.87 7.30 -19.18
C ASP A 51 -11.98 6.96 -17.97
N ASP A 52 -11.54 7.98 -17.22
CA ASP A 52 -10.63 7.82 -16.08
C ASP A 52 -11.37 8.10 -14.76
N ILE A 53 -11.11 7.24 -13.77
CA ILE A 53 -11.50 7.48 -12.37
C ILE A 53 -10.26 7.61 -11.50
N PHE A 54 -10.34 8.46 -10.49
CA PHE A 54 -9.37 8.50 -9.41
C PHE A 54 -9.83 7.57 -8.29
N ALA A 55 -8.92 6.75 -7.78
CA ALA A 55 -9.18 5.84 -6.67
C ALA A 55 -8.07 5.97 -5.61
N LEU A 56 -8.39 6.63 -4.50
CA LEU A 56 -7.54 6.65 -3.31
C LEU A 56 -7.90 5.48 -2.41
N LYS A 57 -6.94 4.59 -2.17
CA LYS A 57 -7.16 3.36 -1.39
C LYS A 57 -6.37 3.42 -0.10
N SER A 58 -6.98 2.99 0.99
CA SER A 58 -6.32 2.83 2.29
C SER A 58 -6.51 1.43 2.85
N MET A 59 -5.43 0.89 3.41
CA MET A 59 -5.40 -0.41 4.10
C MET A 59 -4.57 -0.23 5.36
N ASP A 60 -5.09 -0.61 6.51
CA ASP A 60 -4.37 -0.48 7.79
C ASP A 60 -4.31 -1.83 8.49
N GLY A 61 -3.20 -2.05 9.20
CA GLY A 61 -2.96 -3.24 9.98
C GLY A 61 -2.19 -2.91 11.24
N VAL A 62 -2.51 -3.58 12.33
CA VAL A 62 -1.75 -3.51 13.58
C VAL A 62 -1.48 -4.93 14.04
N ILE A 63 -0.20 -5.23 14.27
CA ILE A 63 0.24 -6.52 14.80
C ILE A 63 1.12 -6.21 16.02
N PRO A 64 0.55 -6.26 17.25
CA PRO A 64 1.28 -5.90 18.46
C PRO A 64 2.58 -6.68 18.65
N LYS A 65 2.65 -7.93 18.19
CA LYS A 65 3.87 -8.76 18.23
C LYS A 65 5.07 -8.09 17.54
N PHE A 66 4.84 -7.33 16.47
CA PHE A 66 5.90 -6.60 15.76
C PHE A 66 6.15 -5.19 16.31
N GLY A 67 5.38 -4.76 17.31
CA GLY A 67 5.49 -3.41 17.87
C GLY A 67 5.08 -2.30 16.90
N VAL A 68 4.39 -2.63 15.80
CA VAL A 68 4.05 -1.66 14.75
C VAL A 68 2.59 -1.70 14.32
N GLY A 69 2.07 -0.51 14.03
CA GLY A 69 0.86 -0.28 13.24
C GLY A 69 1.22 0.35 11.90
N THR A 70 0.49 0.02 10.85
CA THR A 70 0.75 0.53 9.51
C THR A 70 -0.52 1.01 8.83
N ILE A 71 -0.36 2.00 7.96
CA ILE A 71 -1.35 2.39 6.95
C ILE A 71 -0.65 2.46 5.60
N ARG A 72 -1.20 1.74 4.65
CA ARG A 72 -0.84 1.81 3.24
C ARG A 72 -1.84 2.70 2.52
N VAL A 73 -1.34 3.63 1.73
CA VAL A 73 -2.13 4.50 0.86
C VAL A 73 -1.69 4.29 -0.58
N ASN A 74 -2.65 4.07 -1.49
CA ASN A 74 -2.40 4.02 -2.93
C ASN A 74 -3.24 5.08 -3.63
N SER A 75 -2.60 5.81 -4.55
CA SER A 75 -3.22 6.81 -5.41
C SER A 75 -3.21 6.28 -6.84
N ASP A 76 -4.31 5.70 -7.28
CA ASP A 76 -4.45 5.16 -8.63
C ASP A 76 -5.34 6.06 -9.50
N THR A 77 -4.91 6.28 -10.74
CA THR A 77 -5.81 6.67 -11.83
C THR A 77 -6.12 5.43 -12.65
N LEU A 78 -7.40 5.07 -12.78
CA LEU A 78 -7.86 3.88 -13.47
C LEU A 78 -8.58 4.28 -14.75
N ARG A 79 -8.10 3.80 -15.89
CA ARG A 79 -8.73 4.02 -17.19
C ARG A 79 -9.54 2.81 -17.60
N TYR A 80 -10.78 3.03 -17.98
CA TYR A 80 -11.63 2.01 -18.58
C TYR A 80 -11.59 2.12 -20.09
N ARG A 81 -11.31 1.01 -20.78
CA ARG A 81 -11.35 0.95 -22.25
C ARG A 81 -12.10 -0.28 -22.70
N ARG A 82 -12.80 -0.18 -23.82
CA ARG A 82 -13.36 -1.35 -24.50
C ARG A 82 -12.28 -2.01 -25.35
N ASP A 83 -12.15 -3.32 -25.20
CA ASP A 83 -11.30 -4.20 -26.01
C ASP A 83 -12.21 -5.29 -26.60
N GLY A 84 -12.74 -5.01 -27.79
CA GLY A 84 -13.86 -5.75 -28.36
C GLY A 84 -15.09 -5.71 -27.44
N ASP A 85 -15.61 -6.88 -27.09
CA ASP A 85 -16.75 -7.02 -26.18
C ASP A 85 -16.39 -6.93 -24.69
N ARG A 86 -15.10 -6.77 -24.36
CA ARG A 86 -14.61 -6.75 -22.97
C ARG A 86 -14.38 -5.32 -22.51
N LEU A 87 -14.76 -5.03 -21.27
CA LEU A 87 -14.34 -3.82 -20.58
C LEU A 87 -13.03 -4.13 -19.83
N ARG A 88 -11.96 -3.44 -20.20
CA ARG A 88 -10.64 -3.55 -19.59
C ARG A 88 -10.40 -2.35 -18.68
N ARG A 89 -9.75 -2.59 -17.54
CA ARG A 89 -9.33 -1.58 -16.58
C ARG A 89 -7.81 -1.56 -16.50
N ASP A 90 -7.20 -0.46 -16.91
CA ASP A 90 -5.76 -0.23 -16.84
C ASP A 90 -5.43 0.79 -15.75
N ARG A 91 -4.29 0.63 -15.08
CA ARG A 91 -3.72 1.69 -14.24
C ARG A 91 -2.99 2.68 -15.15
N VAL A 92 -3.23 3.97 -14.95
CA VAL A 92 -2.52 5.06 -15.61
C VAL A 92 -1.39 5.50 -14.68
N PRO A 93 -0.14 5.53 -15.16
CA PRO A 93 0.99 6.09 -14.43
C PRO A 93 0.71 7.52 -13.94
N ALA A 94 1.24 7.86 -12.77
CA ALA A 94 1.12 9.19 -12.20
C ALA A 94 2.01 10.22 -12.93
N ASP A 95 3.03 9.76 -13.64
CA ASP A 95 3.95 10.61 -14.39
C ASP A 95 4.38 9.99 -15.74
N GLY A 96 5.20 10.74 -16.48
CA GLY A 96 5.72 10.33 -17.79
C GLY A 96 6.80 9.24 -17.74
N GLU A 97 7.27 8.86 -16.55
CA GLU A 97 8.27 7.79 -16.36
C GLU A 97 7.63 6.42 -16.10
N GLY A 98 6.29 6.37 -16.04
CA GLY A 98 5.57 5.12 -15.83
C GLY A 98 5.30 4.79 -14.37
N ARG A 99 5.64 5.68 -13.43
CA ARG A 99 5.57 5.39 -11.99
C ARG A 99 4.14 5.42 -11.44
N TYR A 100 3.83 4.49 -10.56
CA TYR A 100 2.62 4.52 -9.73
C TYR A 100 2.89 5.08 -8.33
N VAL A 101 1.86 5.58 -7.65
CA VAL A 101 2.00 6.22 -6.34
C VAL A 101 1.37 5.38 -5.25
N GLY A 102 2.20 4.90 -4.33
CA GLY A 102 1.79 4.19 -3.13
C GLY A 102 2.84 4.30 -2.03
N PHE A 103 2.39 4.45 -0.80
CA PHE A 103 3.25 4.59 0.38
C PHE A 103 2.69 3.80 1.56
N VAL A 104 3.59 3.40 2.44
CA VAL A 104 3.28 2.85 3.76
C VAL A 104 3.84 3.77 4.83
N MET A 105 3.00 4.12 5.80
CA MET A 105 3.41 4.78 7.04
C MET A 105 3.43 3.74 8.16
N VAL A 106 4.47 3.74 8.97
CA VAL A 106 4.66 2.80 10.09
C VAL A 106 4.76 3.58 11.39
N PHE A 107 3.99 3.16 12.38
CA PHE A 107 3.89 3.76 13.70
C PHE A 107 4.31 2.77 14.77
N SER A 108 4.96 3.25 15.83
CA SER A 108 5.23 2.46 17.02
C SER A 108 3.94 2.24 17.81
N THR A 109 3.64 1.00 18.19
CA THR A 109 2.54 0.73 19.13
C THR A 109 2.91 1.04 20.58
N GLU A 110 4.19 1.24 20.88
CA GLU A 110 4.68 1.58 22.22
C GLU A 110 4.62 3.09 22.47
N THR A 111 5.09 3.90 21.52
CA THR A 111 5.22 5.36 21.68
C THR A 111 4.18 6.16 20.90
N GLY A 112 3.52 5.56 19.90
CA GLY A 112 2.63 6.26 18.97
C GLY A 112 3.36 7.12 17.93
N GLU A 113 4.69 7.13 17.93
CA GLU A 113 5.48 7.92 16.98
C GLU A 113 5.44 7.32 15.57
N LEU A 114 5.46 8.22 14.56
CA LEU A 114 5.73 7.83 13.17
C LEU A 114 7.21 7.44 13.04
N LEU A 115 7.46 6.18 12.70
CA LEU A 115 8.79 5.59 12.57
C LEU A 115 9.35 5.81 11.17
N MET A 116 8.56 5.47 10.14
CA MET A 116 8.98 5.60 8.75
C MET A 116 7.82 5.79 7.77
N VAL A 117 8.15 6.39 6.63
CA VAL A 117 7.33 6.44 5.43
C VAL A 117 8.16 5.87 4.28
N TYR A 118 7.62 4.94 3.52
CA TYR A 118 8.33 4.33 2.39
C TYR A 118 7.39 3.97 1.23
N PRO A 119 7.88 3.95 -0.02
CA PRO A 119 7.10 3.53 -1.19
C PRO A 119 6.70 2.06 -1.10
N ASP A 120 5.48 1.71 -1.52
CA ASP A 120 4.97 0.34 -1.43
C ASP A 120 5.32 -0.57 -2.63
N GLY A 121 6.33 -0.15 -3.41
CA GLY A 121 6.77 -0.83 -4.64
C GLY A 121 6.25 -0.18 -5.91
N ALA A 122 6.51 1.12 -6.08
CA ALA A 122 6.28 1.81 -7.34
C ALA A 122 7.18 1.20 -8.43
N GLN A 123 6.57 0.52 -9.40
CA GLN A 123 7.15 0.37 -10.75
C GLN A 123 6.73 1.56 -11.60
#